data_AF-A0A1B0CZ34-F1
#
_entry.id   AF-A0A1B0CZ34-F1
#
_cell.length_a   1.000
_cell.length_b   1.000
_cell.length_c   1.000
_cell.angle_alpha   90.00
_cell.angle_beta   90.00
_cell.angle_gamma   90.00
#
_symmetry.space_group_name_H-M   'P 1'
#
loop_
_entity.id
_entity.type
_entity.pdbx_description
1 polymer ?
#
loop_
_entity_poly.entity_id
_entity_poly.type
_entity_poly.pdbx_seq_one_letter_code
_entity_poly.pdbx_strand_id
1 'polypeptide(L)'
;MLGARSALARLAAQSLKGRAVSARCYHGKNPHAPSTMNDLPTPQGDFFELHARRQARYNRALIIGIVTFAGTMVVAKESGLLHFNWSPPDTYE
;
A
#
# COMPACT_ATOMS: atom_id res chain seq x y z
N MET A 1 24.83 -15.26 23.49
CA MET A 1 23.98 -14.08 23.78
C MET A 1 24.55 -12.84 23.09
N LEU A 2 24.28 -12.64 21.80
CA LEU A 2 24.96 -11.62 20.98
C LEU A 2 23.99 -10.93 20.00
N GLY A 3 22.85 -10.44 20.50
CA GLY A 3 21.81 -9.83 19.65
C GLY A 3 21.20 -8.52 20.17
N ALA A 4 21.47 -8.13 21.42
CA ALA A 4 20.76 -7.02 22.06
C ALA A 4 21.45 -5.64 21.92
N ARG A 5 22.67 -5.56 21.37
CA ARG A 5 23.46 -4.31 21.34
C ARG A 5 23.26 -3.48 20.06
N SER A 6 22.63 -4.03 19.02
CA SER A 6 22.47 -3.36 17.71
C SER A 6 21.14 -2.60 17.56
N ALA A 7 20.14 -2.85 18.42
CA ALA A 7 18.84 -2.18 18.35
C ALA A 7 18.85 -0.79 19.02
N LEU A 8 19.59 -0.61 20.12
CA LEU A 8 19.67 0.67 20.84
C LEU A 8 20.42 1.76 20.06
N ALA A 9 21.40 1.39 19.23
CA ALA A 9 22.10 2.34 18.37
C ALA A 9 21.19 2.98 17.31
N ARG A 10 20.10 2.31 16.93
CA ARG A 10 19.09 2.83 15.98
C ARG A 10 18.06 3.75 16.63
N LEU A 11 17.87 3.66 17.96
CA LEU A 11 16.92 4.51 18.68
C LEU A 11 17.49 5.91 18.99
N ALA A 12 18.81 6.02 19.17
CA ALA A 12 19.47 7.31 19.44
C ALA A 12 19.65 8.21 18.20
N ALA A 13 19.55 7.64 17.00
CA ALA A 13 19.64 8.37 15.72
C ALA A 13 18.34 9.09 15.32
N GLN A 14 17.28 9.03 16.15
CA GLN A 14 16.05 9.81 15.97
C GLN A 14 16.20 11.27 16.42
N SER A 15 17.35 11.63 17.00
CA SER A 15 17.67 13.00 17.40
C SER A 15 18.19 13.80 16.19
N LEU A 16 17.59 14.96 15.95
CA LEU A 16 18.06 16.02 15.02
C LEU A 16 17.85 15.80 13.51
N LYS A 17 16.63 15.42 13.10
CA LYS A 17 16.17 15.72 11.73
C LYS A 17 14.96 16.65 11.76
N GLY A 18 15.23 17.95 11.58
CA GLY A 18 14.26 18.83 10.94
C GLY A 18 13.60 19.90 11.81
N ARG A 19 14.33 20.57 12.71
CA ARG A 19 13.91 21.91 13.18
C ARG A 19 14.70 22.98 12.43
N ALA A 20 14.55 23.00 11.11
CA ALA A 20 14.93 24.13 10.27
C ALA A 20 13.70 25.04 10.13
N VAL A 21 13.61 25.98 11.06
CA VAL A 21 13.05 27.34 10.93
C VAL A 21 12.30 27.62 9.62
N SER A 22 10.96 27.50 9.65
CA SER A 22 10.12 28.18 8.65
C SER A 22 9.83 29.60 9.14
N ALA A 23 10.80 30.50 8.99
CA ALA A 23 10.64 31.91 9.37
C ALA A 23 10.03 32.78 8.25
N ARG A 24 9.42 32.20 7.20
CA ARG A 24 8.88 32.98 6.07
C ARG A 24 7.54 32.46 5.49
N CYS A 25 6.66 31.92 6.33
CA CYS A 25 5.30 31.54 5.88
C CYS A 25 4.31 32.73 5.77
N TYR A 26 4.72 33.96 6.11
CA TYR A 26 3.77 35.08 6.30
C TYR A 26 3.69 36.09 5.15
N HIS A 27 4.36 35.87 4.01
CA HIS A 27 4.01 36.62 2.80
C HIS A 27 2.75 35.99 2.20
N GLY A 28 1.59 36.38 2.73
CA GLY A 28 0.29 35.99 2.21
C GLY A 28 0.22 36.33 0.72
N LYS A 29 -0.25 35.37 -0.09
CA LYS A 29 -0.39 35.54 -1.54
C LYS A 29 -1.25 36.78 -1.79
N ASN A 30 -0.71 37.78 -2.50
CA ASN A 30 -1.51 38.93 -2.95
C ASN A 30 -2.69 38.39 -3.79
N PRO A 31 -3.96 38.70 -3.45
CA PRO A 31 -5.13 38.20 -4.18
C PRO A 31 -5.15 38.57 -5.67
N HIS A 32 -4.33 39.54 -6.07
CA HIS A 32 -4.24 40.10 -7.41
C HIS A 32 -2.88 39.86 -8.07
N ALA A 33 -2.05 38.95 -7.53
CA ALA A 33 -0.84 38.54 -8.22
C ALA A 33 -1.22 37.83 -9.53
N PRO A 34 -0.63 38.22 -10.68
CA PRO A 34 -0.85 37.52 -11.93
C PRO A 34 -0.40 36.06 -11.78
N SER A 35 -1.25 35.11 -12.17
CA SER A 35 -0.89 33.69 -12.20
C SER A 35 0.27 33.51 -13.16
N THR A 36 1.41 33.04 -12.65
CA THR A 36 2.61 32.77 -13.43
C THR A 36 2.78 31.27 -13.62
N MET A 37 3.59 30.87 -14.60
CA MET A 37 3.96 29.46 -14.82
C MET A 37 4.57 28.81 -13.56
N ASN A 38 5.12 29.61 -12.64
CA ASN A 38 5.68 29.13 -11.36
C ASN A 38 4.62 28.71 -10.34
N ASP A 39 3.35 29.08 -10.54
CA ASP A 39 2.24 28.70 -9.66
C ASP A 39 1.65 27.33 -9.99
N LEU A 40 2.14 26.69 -11.06
CA LEU A 40 1.72 25.35 -11.43
C LEU A 40 2.19 24.32 -10.38
N PRO A 41 1.37 23.29 -10.12
CA PRO A 41 1.79 22.21 -9.24
C PRO A 41 3.00 21.50 -9.85
N THR A 42 4.15 21.65 -9.22
CA THR A 42 5.31 20.83 -9.53
C THR A 42 5.09 19.43 -8.97
N PRO A 43 5.42 18.36 -9.71
CA PRO A 43 5.28 17.01 -9.22
C PRO A 43 6.08 16.85 -7.93
N GLN A 44 5.38 16.49 -6.85
CA GLN A 44 5.96 16.34 -5.53
C GLN A 44 6.56 14.93 -5.42
N GLY A 45 7.89 14.85 -5.38
CA GLY A 45 8.63 13.60 -5.17
C GLY A 45 8.90 12.77 -6.42
N ASP A 46 9.52 11.61 -6.23
CA ASP A 46 9.84 10.68 -7.31
C ASP A 46 8.60 9.86 -7.71
N PHE A 47 8.23 9.97 -8.98
CA PHE A 47 7.14 9.21 -9.58
C PHE A 47 7.35 7.69 -9.43
N PHE A 48 8.58 7.22 -9.63
CA PHE A 48 8.87 5.78 -9.61
C PHE A 48 8.70 5.19 -8.22
N GLU A 49 9.18 5.89 -7.19
CA GLU A 49 8.99 5.47 -5.80
C GLU A 49 7.49 5.41 -5.42
N LEU A 50 6.71 6.44 -5.77
CA LEU A 50 5.27 6.46 -5.50
C LEU A 50 4.54 5.33 -6.24
N HIS A 51 4.90 5.09 -7.50
CA HIS A 51 4.33 4.02 -8.31
C HIS A 51 4.64 2.64 -7.72
N ALA A 52 5.90 2.38 -7.34
CA ALA A 52 6.33 1.13 -6.75
C ALA A 52 5.58 0.84 -5.43
N ARG A 53 5.42 1.86 -4.57
CA ARG A 53 4.64 1.75 -3.33
C ARG A 53 3.17 1.40 -3.59
N ARG A 54 2.56 2.01 -4.60
CA ARG A 54 1.17 1.72 -5.00
C ARG A 54 1.03 0.29 -5.55
N GLN A 55 1.96 -0.13 -6.41
CA GLN A 55 1.99 -1.50 -6.94
C GLN A 55 2.11 -2.55 -5.84
N ALA A 56 3.01 -2.36 -4.88
CA ALA A 56 3.13 -3.26 -3.73
C ALA A 56 1.83 -3.37 -2.93
N ARG A 57 1.06 -2.28 -2.79
CA ARG A 57 -0.24 -2.28 -2.12
C ARG A 57 -1.28 -3.10 -2.91
N TYR A 58 -1.36 -2.90 -4.22
CA TYR A 58 -2.32 -3.64 -5.04
C TYR A 58 -1.99 -5.13 -5.12
N ASN A 59 -0.72 -5.49 -5.25
CA ASN A 59 -0.31 -6.90 -5.27
C ASN A 59 -0.62 -7.60 -3.93
N ARG A 60 -0.48 -6.92 -2.79
CA ARG A 60 -0.92 -7.46 -1.50
C ARG A 60 -2.43 -7.70 -1.46
N ALA A 61 -3.22 -6.73 -1.91
CA ALA A 61 -4.67 -6.87 -1.98
C ALA A 61 -5.08 -8.03 -2.90
N LEU A 62 -4.41 -8.17 -4.05
CA LEU A 62 -4.63 -9.27 -4.99
C LEU A 62 -4.35 -10.63 -4.36
N ILE A 63 -3.21 -10.80 -3.69
CA ILE A 63 -2.85 -12.05 -3.01
C ILE A 63 -3.88 -12.41 -1.94
N ILE A 64 -4.29 -11.43 -1.11
CA ILE A 64 -5.30 -11.64 -0.08
C ILE A 64 -6.63 -12.10 -0.72
N GLY A 65 -7.05 -11.45 -1.81
CA GLY A 65 -8.26 -11.81 -2.54
C GLY A 65 -8.20 -13.24 -3.08
N ILE A 66 -7.11 -13.62 -3.74
CA ILE A 66 -6.90 -14.96 -4.29
C ILE A 66 -6.93 -16.02 -3.19
N VAL A 67 -6.21 -15.80 -2.09
CA VAL A 67 -6.16 -16.76 -0.98
C VAL A 67 -7.53 -16.94 -0.33
N THR A 68 -8.24 -15.84 -0.09
CA THR A 68 -9.59 -15.88 0.50
C THR A 68 -10.57 -16.59 -0.41
N PHE A 69 -10.56 -16.29 -1.71
CA PHE A 69 -11.43 -16.92 -2.69
C PHE A 69 -11.13 -18.42 -2.82
N ALA A 70 -9.87 -18.80 -2.99
CA ALA A 70 -9.47 -20.20 -3.10
C ALA A 70 -9.84 -21.00 -1.84
N GLY A 71 -9.57 -20.44 -0.65
CA GLY A 71 -9.96 -21.06 0.62
C GLY A 71 -11.47 -21.26 0.73
N THR A 72 -12.25 -20.24 0.37
CA THR A 72 -13.72 -20.32 0.36
C THR A 72 -14.23 -21.39 -0.59
N MET A 73 -13.66 -21.48 -1.80
CA MET A 73 -14.04 -22.47 -2.81
C MET A 73 -13.80 -23.90 -2.33
N VAL A 74 -12.64 -24.16 -1.70
CA VAL A 74 -12.32 -25.47 -1.13
C VAL A 74 -13.33 -25.84 -0.05
N VAL A 75 -13.62 -24.93 0.89
CA VAL A 75 -14.60 -25.18 1.95
C VAL A 75 -16.00 -25.43 1.37
N ALA A 76 -16.43 -24.66 0.37
CA ALA A 76 -17.75 -24.81 -0.25
C ALA A 76 -17.90 -26.14 -1.01
N LYS A 77 -16.82 -26.65 -1.61
CA LYS A 77 -16.76 -27.98 -2.23
C LYS A 77 -16.86 -29.08 -1.17
N GLU A 78 -16.02 -29.03 -0.13
CA GLU A 78 -15.98 -30.08 0.91
C GLU A 78 -17.24 -30.11 1.78
N SER A 79 -17.90 -28.97 1.98
CA SER A 79 -19.16 -28.91 2.73
C SER A 79 -20.37 -29.45 1.97
N GLY A 80 -20.21 -29.77 0.67
CA GLY A 80 -21.31 -30.22 -0.19
C GLY A 80 -22.27 -29.10 -0.60
N LEU A 81 -21.94 -27.83 -0.34
CA LEU A 81 -22.76 -26.68 -0.74
C LEU A 81 -22.77 -26.51 -2.27
N LEU A 82 -21.64 -26.81 -2.93
CA LEU A 82 -21.49 -26.76 -4.37
C LEU A 82 -21.27 -28.16 -4.94
N HIS A 83 -22.25 -28.68 -5.68
CA HIS A 83 -22.14 -29.92 -6.43
C HIS A 83 -22.04 -29.61 -7.92
N PHE A 84 -20.88 -29.87 -8.51
CA PHE A 84 -20.57 -29.44 -9.87
C PHE A 84 -20.96 -30.43 -10.98
N ASN A 85 -21.52 -31.61 -10.64
CA ASN A 85 -22.02 -32.62 -11.61
C ASN A 85 -21.09 -32.80 -12.83
N TRP A 86 -19.81 -33.11 -12.58
CA TRP A 86 -18.78 -33.17 -13.62
C TRP A 86 -18.91 -34.37 -14.56
N SER A 87 -19.63 -35.41 -14.16
CA SER A 87 -19.88 -36.60 -14.99
C SER A 87 -21.31 -37.08 -14.78
N PRO A 88 -21.91 -37.71 -15.81
CA PRO A 88 -23.14 -38.48 -15.62
C PRO A 88 -22.92 -39.61 -14.60
N PRO A 89 -23.97 -40.06 -13.90
CA PRO A 89 -23.89 -41.17 -12.98
C PRO A 89 -23.55 -42.46 -13.73
N ASP A 90 -22.68 -43.30 -13.15
CA ASP A 90 -22.17 -44.52 -13.78
C ASP A 90 -23.26 -45.57 -14.05
N THR A 91 -24.36 -45.52 -13.30
CA THR A 91 -25.52 -46.39 -13.48
C THR A 91 -26.81 -45.65 -13.20
N TYR A 92 -27.78 -45.83 -14.09
CA TYR A 92 -29.18 -45.51 -13.83
C TYR A 92 -29.81 -46.77 -13.24
N GLU A 93 -30.15 -46.74 -11.95
CA GLU A 93 -31.15 -47.66 -11.41
C GLU A 93 -32.56 -47.20 -11.80
#